data_AF-A0A0D2IQN4-F1
#
_entry.id   AF-A0A0D2IQN4-F1
#
_cell.length_a   1.000
_cell.length_b   1.000
_cell.length_c   1.000
_cell.angle_alpha   90.00
_cell.angle_beta   90.00
_cell.angle_gamma   90.00
#
_symmetry.space_group_name_H-M   'P 1'
#
loop_
_entity.id
_entity.type
_entity.pdbx_description
1 polymer ?
#
loop_
_entity_poly.entity_id
_entity_poly.type
_entity_poly.pdbx_seq_one_letter_code
_entity_poly.pdbx_strand_id
1 'polypeptide(L)'
;MSTQRGALTWRGRRSLHLSRSNPDRTPDTDDDSENSRCPSPLLAVEGGYRINPFVQYPVARASKGVQFMADYYIQVWAPQQAQAFSVQTGRNALLALVLPLAFQNSMLFEATIAMTRAAWVLRRGSEPFADKMLLRHRGVAMRELRDTLMVPKLPNPDLVLLTMSTLLTLNYMINDLESFEVHLRALENMLASTNLKGDSGIRNFVRGRVLAFGVLASFLQANQPSYAERINEKGHRISTLTYPGHPFLPDLCAVIAKLPAGFAEVALGRSIAVEVISFLVKLTELINWLASSQEERETQPKPDMTMQRAIYDLQCLSALQLTPIEEQISRALLAFCLHLYNEMSFHIPLARPLRPLLETFNAHPEIPRNPWLQRCLYWCSIVTASAWDTQIDASPERHVVLDSLINRLPEATSWEDTEEMMRMFLWQDRLADEWEVCWRAASFRKRRQRRGASQFASASHLFIEGAQSSETSSSDDRR
;
A
#
# COMPACT_ATOMS: atom_id res chain seq x y z
N MET A 1 62.34 -49.23 5.62
CA MET A 1 63.40 -49.25 6.64
C MET A 1 63.48 -47.85 7.22
N SER A 2 62.86 -47.64 8.37
CA SER A 2 63.53 -47.45 9.68
C SER A 2 63.86 -45.97 9.93
N THR A 3 63.02 -45.21 10.66
CA THR A 3 63.09 -45.00 12.15
C THR A 3 64.38 -44.27 12.56
N GLN A 4 64.43 -43.29 13.46
CA GLN A 4 63.56 -42.90 14.56
C GLN A 4 64.16 -41.65 15.27
N ARG A 5 63.31 -40.90 15.99
CA ARG A 5 63.45 -40.33 17.37
C ARG A 5 64.77 -39.63 17.75
N GLY A 6 64.74 -38.39 18.22
CA GLY A 6 64.23 -37.94 19.53
C GLY A 6 65.36 -37.15 20.23
N ALA A 7 65.21 -36.30 21.24
CA ALA A 7 64.11 -35.91 22.10
C ALA A 7 64.55 -34.68 22.97
N LEU A 8 63.56 -33.92 23.48
CA LEU A 8 63.44 -33.30 24.83
C LEU A 8 64.50 -32.27 25.33
N THR A 9 64.16 -31.08 25.84
CA THR A 9 63.51 -30.76 27.15
C THR A 9 63.32 -29.22 27.26
N TRP A 10 62.13 -28.66 27.56
CA TRP A 10 61.59 -28.17 28.88
C TRP A 10 62.39 -27.01 29.55
N ARG A 11 61.85 -25.94 30.17
CA ARG A 11 60.50 -25.51 30.61
C ARG A 11 60.54 -24.05 31.17
N GLY A 12 59.39 -23.35 31.25
CA GLY A 12 59.12 -22.22 32.18
C GLY A 12 58.00 -21.26 31.72
N ARG A 13 56.69 -21.54 31.88
CA ARG A 13 55.76 -21.24 33.01
C ARG A 13 55.61 -19.75 33.45
N ARG A 14 54.47 -19.13 33.08
CA ARG A 14 53.64 -18.17 33.88
C ARG A 14 52.17 -18.34 33.41
N SER A 15 51.35 -19.09 34.14
CA SER A 15 50.41 -18.68 35.21
C SER A 15 49.08 -18.12 34.69
N LEU A 16 48.07 -19.00 34.69
CA LEU A 16 46.64 -18.76 34.47
C LEU A 16 46.00 -18.17 35.74
N HIS A 17 45.14 -17.17 35.60
CA HIS A 17 44.12 -16.84 36.59
C HIS A 17 42.74 -17.15 36.01
N LEU A 18 42.16 -18.25 36.48
CA LEU A 18 40.76 -18.64 36.29
C LEU A 18 39.88 -17.79 37.22
N SER A 19 38.87 -17.12 36.67
CA SER A 19 37.76 -16.58 37.44
C SER A 19 36.50 -17.41 37.18
N ARG A 20 35.86 -17.76 38.30
CA ARG A 20 34.69 -18.63 38.50
C ARG A 20 33.51 -18.34 37.56
N SER A 21 32.97 -19.41 37.01
CA SER A 21 31.64 -19.53 36.42
C SER A 21 30.54 -19.38 37.47
N ASN A 22 29.57 -18.50 37.20
CA ASN A 22 28.28 -18.43 37.91
C ASN A 22 27.20 -19.02 36.96
N PRO A 23 26.45 -20.07 37.33
CA PRO A 23 25.44 -20.66 36.47
C PRO A 23 24.07 -20.07 36.82
N ASP A 24 23.81 -18.84 36.37
CA ASP A 24 22.45 -18.27 36.40
C ASP A 24 22.33 -17.07 35.44
N ARG A 25 22.63 -17.33 34.16
CA ARG A 25 22.35 -16.38 33.07
C ARG A 25 21.44 -17.07 32.04
N THR A 26 20.16 -16.69 32.07
CA THR A 26 19.27 -16.79 30.91
C THR A 26 19.92 -16.08 29.72
N PRO A 27 19.79 -16.57 28.48
CA PRO A 27 20.41 -15.95 27.31
C PRO A 27 19.69 -14.63 26.98
N ASP A 28 20.25 -13.56 27.54
CA ASP A 28 19.93 -12.17 27.27
C ASP A 28 20.93 -11.70 26.20
N THR A 29 20.53 -11.79 24.93
CA THR A 29 21.21 -11.10 23.83
C THR A 29 20.15 -10.60 22.86
N ASP A 30 19.72 -9.35 23.09
CA ASP A 30 19.39 -8.45 21.99
C ASP A 30 20.62 -8.49 21.05
N ASP A 31 20.46 -9.19 19.94
CA ASP A 31 21.50 -9.36 18.93
C ASP A 31 21.64 -8.05 18.14
N ASP A 32 22.24 -7.05 18.80
CA ASP A 32 22.74 -5.82 18.22
C ASP A 32 24.00 -6.13 17.38
N SER A 33 23.84 -6.95 16.34
CA SER A 33 24.93 -7.25 15.42
C SER A 33 25.48 -5.97 14.80
N GLU A 34 26.82 -5.90 14.74
CA GLU A 34 27.63 -4.69 14.48
C GLU A 34 27.43 -4.04 13.10
N ASN A 35 26.52 -4.54 12.27
CA ASN A 35 26.20 -3.98 10.94
C ASN A 35 25.32 -2.73 10.95
N SER A 36 24.98 -2.17 12.12
CA SER A 36 24.32 -0.85 12.24
C SER A 36 25.28 0.33 12.41
N ARG A 37 26.60 0.13 12.26
CA ARG A 37 27.59 1.21 12.39
C ARG A 37 27.96 1.83 11.04
N CYS A 38 27.16 2.80 10.60
CA CYS A 38 27.69 3.90 9.78
C CYS A 38 27.66 5.18 10.63
N PRO A 39 28.80 5.75 11.02
CA PRO A 39 28.83 7.05 11.70
C PRO A 39 28.67 8.14 10.64
N SER A 40 27.53 8.85 10.65
CA SER A 40 27.39 10.09 9.87
C SER A 40 28.13 11.21 10.60
N PRO A 41 29.02 11.96 9.94
CA PRO A 41 29.85 12.96 10.58
C PRO A 41 29.15 14.32 10.60
N LEU A 42 28.11 14.46 11.42
CA LEU A 42 27.65 15.78 11.88
C LEU A 42 27.13 15.67 13.30
N LEU A 43 27.86 16.30 14.23
CA LEU A 43 27.46 16.58 15.60
C LEU A 43 26.26 17.55 15.59
N ALA A 44 25.07 16.99 15.37
CA ALA A 44 23.79 17.54 15.78
C ALA A 44 23.05 16.42 16.52
N VAL A 45 22.45 16.73 17.66
CA VAL A 45 21.61 15.76 18.38
C VAL A 45 20.33 15.59 17.54
N GLU A 46 20.35 14.60 16.64
CA GLU A 46 19.33 14.37 15.61
C GLU A 46 18.08 13.66 16.19
N GLY A 47 16.94 14.35 16.23
CA GLY A 47 15.66 13.74 15.83
C GLY A 47 14.65 13.26 16.89
N GLY A 48 14.67 13.72 18.14
CA GLY A 48 13.60 13.39 19.10
C GLY A 48 13.42 14.40 20.22
N TYR A 49 12.35 15.21 20.19
CA TYR A 49 11.95 16.08 21.31
C TYR A 49 11.19 15.29 22.38
N ARG A 50 11.85 14.30 23.03
CA ARG A 50 11.52 13.82 24.38
C ARG A 50 12.51 12.73 24.83
N ILE A 51 13.56 13.14 25.53
CA ILE A 51 13.93 12.43 26.76
C ILE A 51 13.05 13.08 27.82
N ASN A 52 11.79 12.65 27.95
CA ASN A 52 11.10 12.89 29.21
C ASN A 52 11.56 11.75 30.13
N PRO A 53 12.46 11.99 31.09
CA PRO A 53 12.98 10.96 31.98
C PRO A 53 11.88 10.32 32.86
N PHE A 54 10.65 10.83 32.79
CA PHE A 54 9.48 10.34 33.52
C PHE A 54 8.50 9.52 32.66
N VAL A 55 8.76 9.31 31.36
CA VAL A 55 7.92 8.41 30.54
C VAL A 55 8.35 6.98 30.82
N GLN A 56 7.68 6.36 31.78
CA GLN A 56 7.80 4.93 32.02
C GLN A 56 6.95 4.21 30.98
N TYR A 57 7.60 3.55 30.03
CA TYR A 57 6.92 2.64 29.12
C TYR A 57 6.34 1.45 29.91
N PRO A 58 5.15 0.94 29.56
CA PRO A 58 4.49 -0.14 30.30
C PRO A 58 5.11 -1.51 29.97
N VAL A 59 6.44 -1.61 29.98
CA VAL A 59 7.22 -2.80 29.71
C VAL A 59 8.33 -2.94 30.75
N ALA A 60 8.71 -4.18 31.08
CA ALA A 60 9.67 -4.45 32.15
C ALA A 60 11.04 -3.77 31.93
N ARG A 61 11.51 -3.67 30.68
CA ARG A 61 12.72 -2.94 30.30
C ARG A 61 12.53 -2.33 28.91
N ALA A 62 12.49 -1.00 28.84
CA ALA A 62 12.46 -0.29 27.56
C ALA A 62 13.88 -0.20 26.97
N SER A 63 14.19 -1.10 26.04
CA SER A 63 15.45 -1.04 25.29
C SER A 63 15.52 0.21 24.41
N LYS A 64 16.72 0.55 23.91
CA LYS A 64 16.88 1.64 22.93
C LYS A 64 16.04 1.41 21.68
N GLY A 65 15.89 0.15 21.25
CA GLY A 65 15.01 -0.22 20.14
C GLY A 65 13.55 0.12 20.40
N VAL A 66 13.04 -0.15 21.61
CA VAL A 66 11.66 0.21 22.01
C VAL A 66 11.44 1.72 21.98
N GLN A 67 12.40 2.50 22.50
CA GLN A 67 12.34 3.97 22.49
C GLN A 67 12.31 4.49 21.05
N PHE A 68 13.22 4.02 20.21
CA PHE A 68 13.28 4.38 18.80
C PHE A 68 11.99 4.01 18.05
N MET A 69 11.39 2.86 18.34
CA MET A 69 10.09 2.47 17.74
C MET A 69 8.94 3.34 18.25
N ALA A 70 8.92 3.72 19.52
CA ALA A 70 7.92 4.66 20.03
C ALA A 70 8.04 6.04 19.34
N ASP A 71 9.27 6.53 19.16
CA ASP A 71 9.52 7.78 18.44
C ASP A 71 9.12 7.66 16.96
N TYR A 72 9.49 6.55 16.31
CA TYR A 72 9.10 6.28 14.93
C TYR A 72 7.57 6.22 14.78
N TYR A 73 6.85 5.64 15.75
CA TYR A 73 5.39 5.65 15.77
C TYR A 73 4.84 7.08 15.77
N ILE A 74 5.37 7.92 16.66
CA ILE A 74 4.88 9.29 16.88
C ILE A 74 5.21 10.20 15.70
N GLN A 75 6.43 10.11 15.18
CA GLN A 75 6.97 11.09 14.22
C GLN A 75 6.76 10.67 12.77
N VAL A 76 6.66 9.37 12.49
CA VAL A 76 6.63 8.86 11.12
C VAL A 76 5.36 8.08 10.85
N TRP A 77 5.16 6.95 11.55
CA TRP A 77 4.09 6.03 11.22
C TRP A 77 2.69 6.63 11.42
N ALA A 78 2.39 7.11 12.63
CA ALA A 78 1.05 7.63 12.92
C ALA A 78 0.71 8.86 12.06
N PRO A 79 1.58 9.87 11.88
CA PRO A 79 1.32 10.99 10.97
C PRO A 79 1.04 10.56 9.52
N GLN A 80 1.73 9.54 9.02
CA GLN A 80 1.45 8.99 7.67
C GLN A 80 0.08 8.35 7.57
N GLN A 81 -0.48 7.84 8.68
CA GLN A 81 -1.85 7.33 8.70
C GLN A 81 -2.89 8.43 9.00
N ALA A 82 -2.49 9.70 9.20
CA ALA A 82 -3.37 10.74 9.74
C ALA A 82 -4.44 11.26 8.76
N GLN A 83 -4.29 11.03 7.44
CA GLN A 83 -5.35 11.28 6.45
C GLN A 83 -6.64 10.52 6.80
N ALA A 84 -6.50 9.40 7.53
CA ALA A 84 -7.54 8.42 7.77
C ALA A 84 -8.72 8.82 8.69
N PHE A 85 -8.63 9.90 9.48
CA PHE A 85 -9.66 10.15 10.52
C PHE A 85 -9.92 11.63 10.84
N SER A 86 -9.67 12.52 9.87
CA SER A 86 -9.83 13.96 10.04
C SER A 86 -11.29 14.44 10.16
N VAL A 87 -12.27 13.68 9.64
CA VAL A 87 -13.59 14.26 9.30
C VAL A 87 -14.44 14.70 10.51
N GLN A 88 -14.23 14.17 11.72
CA GLN A 88 -15.04 14.58 12.90
C GLN A 88 -14.29 15.36 14.00
N THR A 89 -12.96 15.25 14.10
CA THR A 89 -12.21 15.94 15.18
C THR A 89 -10.93 16.64 14.72
N GLY A 90 -10.52 16.49 13.45
CA GLY A 90 -9.28 17.08 12.91
C GLY A 90 -7.98 16.61 13.59
N ARG A 91 -8.04 15.55 14.41
CA ARG A 91 -6.90 15.03 15.16
C ARG A 91 -6.58 13.59 14.75
N ASN A 92 -5.31 13.26 14.67
CA ASN A 92 -4.84 11.90 14.38
C ASN A 92 -5.28 10.94 15.50
N ALA A 93 -6.24 10.06 15.23
CA ALA A 93 -6.77 9.10 16.21
C ALA A 93 -5.69 8.15 16.77
N LEU A 94 -4.65 7.82 16.00
CA LEU A 94 -3.53 7.02 16.50
C LEU A 94 -2.77 7.75 17.62
N LEU A 95 -2.56 9.05 17.48
CA LEU A 95 -1.87 9.86 18.49
C LEU A 95 -2.80 10.32 19.63
N ALA A 96 -4.05 10.62 19.33
CA ALA A 96 -5.01 11.18 20.28
C ALA A 96 -5.72 10.10 21.12
N LEU A 97 -5.90 8.89 20.57
CA LEU A 97 -6.64 7.80 21.22
C LEU A 97 -5.74 6.59 21.50
N VAL A 98 -5.04 6.07 20.50
CA VAL A 98 -4.31 4.79 20.64
C VAL A 98 -3.06 4.97 21.50
N LEU A 99 -2.24 5.98 21.23
CA LEU A 99 -0.98 6.21 21.92
C LEU A 99 -1.13 6.41 23.45
N PRO A 100 -2.05 7.24 23.96
CA PRO A 100 -2.21 7.41 25.41
C PRO A 100 -2.64 6.12 26.11
N LEU A 101 -3.49 5.32 25.46
CA LEU A 101 -3.92 4.02 25.98
C LEU A 101 -2.79 2.98 25.92
N ALA A 102 -2.01 3.00 24.84
CA ALA A 102 -0.84 2.14 24.70
C ALA A 102 0.14 2.41 25.85
N PHE A 103 0.47 3.66 26.17
CA PHE A 103 1.37 3.95 27.30
C PHE A 103 0.83 3.57 28.69
N GLN A 104 -0.45 3.23 28.80
CA GLN A 104 -1.07 2.79 30.06
C GLN A 104 -1.27 1.27 30.16
N ASN A 105 -1.05 0.53 29.07
CA ASN A 105 -1.37 -0.90 29.00
C ASN A 105 -0.30 -1.68 28.24
N SER A 106 0.37 -2.62 28.94
CA SER A 106 1.45 -3.46 28.39
C SER A 106 1.02 -4.15 27.08
N MET A 107 -0.09 -4.89 27.11
CA MET A 107 -0.61 -5.63 25.96
C MET A 107 -0.76 -4.75 24.69
N LEU A 108 -1.42 -3.59 24.81
CA LEU A 108 -1.60 -2.68 23.69
C LEU A 108 -0.28 -2.02 23.26
N PHE A 109 0.59 -1.69 24.21
CA PHE A 109 1.91 -1.14 23.92
C PHE A 109 2.78 -2.12 23.12
N GLU A 110 2.87 -3.35 23.57
CA GLU A 110 3.59 -4.46 22.93
C GLU A 110 3.09 -4.68 21.50
N ALA A 111 1.76 -4.71 21.30
CA ALA A 111 1.16 -4.79 19.97
C ALA A 111 1.52 -3.58 19.08
N THR A 112 1.51 -2.38 19.66
CA THR A 112 1.84 -1.13 18.96
C THR A 112 3.31 -1.10 18.53
N ILE A 113 4.24 -1.51 19.40
CA ILE A 113 5.67 -1.61 19.08
C ILE A 113 5.90 -2.66 18.00
N ALA A 114 5.26 -3.84 18.10
CA ALA A 114 5.37 -4.88 17.08
C ALA A 114 4.90 -4.39 15.69
N MET A 115 3.72 -3.74 15.63
CA MET A 115 3.18 -3.15 14.40
C MET A 115 4.13 -2.08 13.83
N THR A 116 4.66 -1.21 14.70
CA THR A 116 5.58 -0.15 14.27
C THR A 116 6.90 -0.72 13.75
N ARG A 117 7.42 -1.77 14.41
CA ARG A 117 8.61 -2.49 13.96
C ARG A 117 8.37 -3.15 12.61
N ALA A 118 7.19 -3.74 12.37
CA ALA A 118 6.82 -4.29 11.08
C ALA A 118 6.88 -3.24 9.97
N ALA A 119 6.31 -2.05 10.21
CA ALA A 119 6.38 -0.93 9.26
C ALA A 119 7.82 -0.58 8.90
N TRP A 120 8.67 -0.47 9.92
CA TRP A 120 10.07 -0.10 9.76
C TRP A 120 10.87 -1.14 9.00
N VAL A 121 10.66 -2.43 9.31
CA VAL A 121 11.32 -3.57 8.64
C VAL A 121 10.90 -3.66 7.17
N LEU A 122 9.60 -3.56 6.89
CA LEU A 122 9.06 -3.60 5.53
C LEU A 122 9.58 -2.45 4.66
N ARG A 123 9.65 -1.23 5.20
CA ARG A 123 10.18 -0.06 4.49
C ARG A 123 11.64 -0.23 4.06
N ARG A 124 12.39 -1.10 4.75
CA ARG A 124 13.78 -1.45 4.42
C ARG A 124 13.91 -2.66 3.49
N GLY A 125 12.79 -3.20 3.00
CA GLY A 125 12.78 -4.40 2.17
C GLY A 125 13.29 -5.65 2.91
N SER A 126 13.22 -5.65 4.25
CA SER A 126 13.68 -6.76 5.08
C SER A 126 12.53 -7.73 5.40
N GLU A 127 12.84 -9.00 5.58
CA GLU A 127 11.84 -10.05 5.86
C GLU A 127 11.30 -9.92 7.30
N PRO A 128 9.98 -9.68 7.51
CA PRO A 128 9.42 -9.47 8.85
C PRO A 128 9.64 -10.64 9.82
N PHE A 129 9.56 -11.87 9.33
CA PHE A 129 9.76 -13.07 10.16
C PHE A 129 11.22 -13.33 10.54
N ALA A 130 12.17 -12.59 9.97
CA ALA A 130 13.57 -12.63 10.40
C ALA A 130 13.86 -11.63 11.54
N ASP A 131 12.96 -10.67 11.82
CA ASP A 131 13.18 -9.63 12.83
C ASP A 131 12.80 -10.10 14.24
N LYS A 132 13.82 -10.30 15.08
CA LYS A 132 13.66 -10.79 16.46
C LYS A 132 12.82 -9.86 17.34
N MET A 133 12.97 -8.55 17.17
CA MET A 133 12.25 -7.55 17.98
C MET A 133 10.75 -7.60 17.67
N LEU A 134 10.38 -7.63 16.38
CA LEU A 134 9.00 -7.80 15.93
C LEU A 134 8.36 -9.05 16.51
N LEU A 135 9.01 -10.21 16.35
CA LEU A 135 8.47 -11.48 16.82
C LEU A 135 8.32 -11.53 18.33
N ARG A 136 9.26 -10.96 19.08
CA ARG A 136 9.22 -10.87 20.53
C ARG A 136 8.01 -10.07 21.01
N HIS A 137 7.86 -8.82 20.56
CA HIS A 137 6.77 -7.94 20.98
C HIS A 137 5.41 -8.49 20.53
N ARG A 138 5.33 -9.06 19.32
CA ARG A 138 4.14 -9.79 18.83
C ARG A 138 3.78 -10.95 19.77
N GLY A 139 4.75 -11.77 20.15
CA GLY A 139 4.55 -12.93 21.01
C GLY A 139 4.11 -12.55 22.44
N VAL A 140 4.66 -11.46 22.99
CA VAL A 140 4.25 -10.94 24.30
C VAL A 140 2.81 -10.44 24.25
N ALA A 141 2.46 -9.60 23.28
CA ALA A 141 1.09 -9.09 23.11
C ALA A 141 0.05 -10.21 22.94
N MET A 142 0.36 -11.23 22.13
CA MET A 142 -0.52 -12.39 21.92
C MET A 142 -0.72 -13.21 23.20
N ARG A 143 0.32 -13.38 24.02
CA ARG A 143 0.23 -14.07 25.30
C ARG A 143 -0.65 -13.30 26.28
N GLU A 144 -0.39 -12.01 26.48
CA GLU A 144 -1.20 -11.18 27.38
C GLU A 144 -2.67 -11.09 26.93
N LEU A 145 -2.91 -11.02 25.62
CA LEU A 145 -4.26 -11.06 25.05
C LEU A 145 -4.96 -12.39 25.36
N ARG A 146 -4.27 -13.52 25.17
CA ARG A 146 -4.82 -14.84 25.50
C ARG A 146 -5.17 -14.94 26.99
N ASP A 147 -4.25 -14.54 27.86
CA ASP A 147 -4.46 -14.58 29.30
C ASP A 147 -5.66 -13.72 29.70
N THR A 148 -5.82 -12.55 29.08
CA THR A 148 -6.98 -11.66 29.29
C THR A 148 -8.30 -12.27 28.82
N LEU A 149 -8.31 -12.97 27.68
CA LEU A 149 -9.52 -13.61 27.13
C LEU A 149 -9.98 -14.83 27.94
N MET A 150 -9.08 -15.47 28.70
CA MET A 150 -9.41 -16.60 29.57
C MET A 150 -10.09 -16.18 30.88
N VAL A 151 -10.12 -14.89 31.20
CA VAL A 151 -10.78 -14.36 32.40
C VAL A 151 -12.30 -14.39 32.21
N PRO A 152 -13.09 -14.97 33.15
CA PRO A 152 -14.54 -15.13 32.99
C PRO A 152 -15.33 -13.83 32.73
N LYS A 153 -14.79 -12.69 33.16
CA LYS A 153 -15.34 -11.36 32.90
C LYS A 153 -14.21 -10.46 32.42
N LEU A 154 -14.28 -10.01 31.16
CA LEU A 154 -13.25 -9.14 30.61
C LEU A 154 -13.18 -7.83 31.42
N PRO A 155 -12.02 -7.48 31.99
CA PRO A 155 -11.87 -6.28 32.81
C PRO A 155 -11.98 -4.99 31.96
N ASN A 156 -11.50 -5.02 30.72
CA ASN A 156 -11.65 -3.90 29.77
C ASN A 156 -11.82 -4.42 28.33
N PRO A 157 -13.06 -4.58 27.85
CA PRO A 157 -13.33 -5.10 26.50
C PRO A 157 -12.84 -4.15 25.40
N ASP A 158 -12.80 -2.84 25.65
CA ASP A 158 -12.39 -1.85 24.65
C ASP A 158 -10.86 -1.91 24.40
N LEU A 159 -10.05 -2.17 25.44
CA LEU A 159 -8.62 -2.42 25.27
C LEU A 159 -8.35 -3.71 24.49
N VAL A 160 -9.13 -4.76 24.74
CA VAL A 160 -9.02 -6.02 23.97
C VAL A 160 -9.34 -5.79 22.50
N LEU A 161 -10.44 -5.08 22.20
CA LEU A 161 -10.80 -4.71 20.82
C LEU A 161 -9.68 -3.89 20.14
N LEU A 162 -9.09 -2.93 20.84
CA LEU A 162 -8.05 -2.08 20.30
C LEU A 162 -6.72 -2.83 20.06
N THR A 163 -6.33 -3.72 20.98
CA THR A 163 -5.17 -4.61 20.80
C THR A 163 -5.39 -5.54 19.62
N MET A 164 -6.54 -6.21 19.55
CA MET A 164 -6.87 -7.10 18.43
C MET A 164 -6.87 -6.35 17.08
N SER A 165 -7.39 -5.12 17.05
CA SER A 165 -7.36 -4.25 15.86
C SER A 165 -5.92 -3.86 15.46
N THR A 166 -5.04 -3.66 16.43
CA THR A 166 -3.61 -3.38 16.18
C THR A 166 -2.89 -4.63 15.64
N LEU A 167 -3.17 -5.79 16.23
CA LEU A 167 -2.65 -7.08 15.75
C LEU A 167 -3.19 -7.45 14.37
N LEU A 168 -4.45 -7.12 14.05
CA LEU A 168 -5.03 -7.27 12.71
C LEU A 168 -4.20 -6.51 11.67
N THR A 169 -3.87 -5.25 11.96
CA THR A 169 -3.02 -4.42 11.08
C THR A 169 -1.63 -5.01 10.93
N LEU A 170 -1.01 -5.44 12.03
CA LEU A 170 0.29 -6.11 12.02
C LEU A 170 0.27 -7.38 11.15
N ASN A 171 -0.68 -8.28 11.38
CA ASN A 171 -0.80 -9.56 10.66
C ASN A 171 -0.99 -9.33 9.15
N TYR A 172 -1.78 -8.32 8.78
CA TYR A 172 -1.95 -7.93 7.38
C TYR A 172 -0.61 -7.46 6.76
N MET A 173 0.13 -6.59 7.46
CA MET A 173 1.41 -6.04 6.99
C MET A 173 2.47 -7.13 6.78
N ILE A 174 2.60 -8.07 7.73
CA ILE A 174 3.63 -9.13 7.67
C ILE A 174 3.20 -10.35 6.84
N ASN A 175 2.06 -10.29 6.17
CA ASN A 175 1.51 -11.41 5.40
C ASN A 175 1.22 -12.68 6.22
N ASP A 176 0.72 -12.53 7.45
CA ASP A 176 0.17 -13.64 8.23
C ASP A 176 -1.35 -13.71 8.01
N LEU A 177 -1.76 -14.26 6.86
CA LEU A 177 -3.16 -14.25 6.41
C LEU A 177 -4.08 -15.07 7.31
N GLU A 178 -3.60 -16.20 7.82
CA GLU A 178 -4.37 -17.04 8.74
C GLU A 178 -4.68 -16.28 10.03
N SER A 179 -3.66 -15.66 10.64
CA SER A 179 -3.87 -14.84 11.83
C SER A 179 -4.73 -13.62 11.53
N PHE A 180 -4.58 -12.99 10.36
CA PHE A 180 -5.41 -11.88 9.93
C PHE A 180 -6.91 -12.26 9.89
N GLU A 181 -7.27 -13.36 9.23
CA GLU A 181 -8.66 -13.80 9.13
C GLU A 181 -9.26 -14.15 10.49
N VAL A 182 -8.49 -14.84 11.35
CA VAL A 182 -8.94 -15.18 12.70
C VAL A 182 -9.23 -13.93 13.52
N HIS A 183 -8.33 -12.93 13.50
CA HIS A 183 -8.54 -11.68 14.22
C HIS A 183 -9.70 -10.86 13.65
N LEU A 184 -9.87 -10.83 12.32
CA LEU A 184 -10.97 -10.11 11.68
C LEU A 184 -12.32 -10.69 12.10
N ARG A 185 -12.51 -12.00 11.96
CA ARG A 185 -13.76 -12.68 12.36
C ARG A 185 -14.04 -12.53 13.85
N ALA A 186 -13.01 -12.63 14.68
CA ALA A 186 -13.16 -12.47 16.12
C ALA A 186 -13.59 -11.03 16.48
N LEU A 187 -13.02 -10.01 15.84
CA LEU A 187 -13.43 -8.61 16.00
C LEU A 187 -14.87 -8.37 15.53
N GLU A 188 -15.26 -8.90 14.38
CA GLU A 188 -16.64 -8.83 13.87
C GLU A 188 -17.64 -9.44 14.87
N ASN A 189 -17.34 -10.63 15.39
CA ASN A 189 -18.17 -11.32 16.37
C ASN A 189 -18.27 -10.56 17.69
N MET A 190 -17.16 -10.00 18.20
CA MET A 190 -17.16 -9.20 19.42
C MET A 190 -17.94 -7.89 19.26
N LEU A 191 -17.82 -7.24 18.11
CA LEU A 191 -18.57 -6.01 17.80
C LEU A 191 -20.08 -6.30 17.63
N ALA A 192 -20.46 -7.44 17.05
CA ALA A 192 -21.85 -7.85 16.87
C ALA A 192 -22.52 -8.33 18.16
N SER A 193 -21.80 -9.06 19.01
CA SER A 193 -22.31 -9.60 20.28
C SER A 193 -22.49 -8.55 21.37
N THR A 194 -21.92 -7.36 21.23
CA THR A 194 -22.04 -6.32 22.26
C THR A 194 -23.30 -5.48 22.08
N ASN A 195 -24.41 -5.93 22.67
CA ASN A 195 -25.63 -5.13 22.80
C ASN A 195 -25.43 -3.93 23.75
N LEU A 196 -25.16 -2.77 23.14
CA LEU A 196 -25.56 -1.40 23.51
C LEU A 196 -25.66 -1.04 25.00
N LYS A 197 -24.55 -0.58 25.60
CA LYS A 197 -24.53 0.60 26.50
C LYS A 197 -23.20 1.35 26.33
N GLY A 198 -23.21 2.36 25.46
CA GLY A 198 -22.09 3.28 25.24
C GLY A 198 -21.35 3.00 23.93
N ASP A 199 -21.57 3.87 22.95
CA ASP A 199 -20.73 3.94 21.74
C ASP A 199 -19.46 4.71 22.12
N SER A 200 -18.41 3.99 22.48
CA SER A 200 -17.12 4.61 22.83
C SER A 200 -16.37 5.00 21.55
N GLY A 201 -15.58 6.08 21.60
CA GLY A 201 -14.71 6.46 20.48
C GLY A 201 -13.78 5.32 20.03
N ILE A 202 -13.39 4.43 20.95
CA ILE A 202 -12.60 3.22 20.68
C ILE A 202 -13.38 2.24 19.80
N ARG A 203 -14.64 1.97 20.14
CA ARG A 203 -15.48 1.04 19.35
C ARG A 203 -15.73 1.55 17.95
N ASN A 204 -15.97 2.86 17.79
CA ASN A 204 -16.10 3.46 16.46
C ASN A 204 -14.80 3.38 15.66
N PHE A 205 -13.67 3.65 16.30
CA PHE A 205 -12.35 3.50 15.68
C PHE A 205 -12.11 2.05 15.22
N VAL A 206 -12.37 1.07 16.09
CA VAL A 206 -12.19 -0.36 15.77
C VAL A 206 -13.18 -0.81 14.69
N ARG A 207 -14.44 -0.39 14.75
CA ARG A 207 -15.47 -0.71 13.75
C ARG A 207 -15.06 -0.22 12.37
N GLY A 208 -14.59 1.02 12.25
CA GLY A 208 -14.16 1.51 10.95
C GLY A 208 -12.91 0.80 10.43
N ARG A 209 -11.96 0.39 11.30
CA ARG A 209 -10.84 -0.48 10.90
C ARG A 209 -11.30 -1.85 10.42
N VAL A 210 -12.24 -2.49 11.13
CA VAL A 210 -12.80 -3.78 10.74
C VAL A 210 -13.50 -3.68 9.40
N LEU A 211 -14.29 -2.63 9.16
CA LEU A 211 -14.91 -2.38 7.86
C LEU A 211 -13.86 -2.22 6.75
N ALA A 212 -12.82 -1.44 7.01
CA ALA A 212 -11.75 -1.17 6.05
C ALA A 212 -10.98 -2.46 5.69
N PHE A 213 -10.59 -3.25 6.70
CA PHE A 213 -9.93 -4.54 6.48
C PHE A 213 -10.86 -5.62 5.91
N GLY A 214 -12.17 -5.55 6.18
CA GLY A 214 -13.16 -6.42 5.57
C GLY A 214 -13.22 -6.28 4.05
N VAL A 215 -13.15 -5.04 3.54
CA VAL A 215 -13.04 -4.75 2.11
C VAL A 215 -11.76 -5.34 1.51
N LEU A 216 -10.64 -5.32 2.26
CA LEU A 216 -9.40 -5.94 1.82
C LEU A 216 -9.41 -7.47 1.90
N ALA A 217 -10.09 -8.05 2.89
CA ALA A 217 -10.22 -9.49 3.02
C ALA A 217 -10.88 -10.09 1.77
N SER A 218 -11.87 -9.41 1.18
CA SER A 218 -12.45 -9.82 -0.11
C SER A 218 -11.43 -9.84 -1.25
N PHE A 219 -10.43 -8.95 -1.29
CA PHE A 219 -9.36 -9.02 -2.29
C PHE A 219 -8.48 -10.27 -2.12
N LEU A 220 -8.09 -10.56 -0.88
CA LEU A 220 -7.24 -11.71 -0.58
C LEU A 220 -7.95 -13.03 -0.89
N GLN A 221 -9.28 -13.03 -0.77
CA GLN A 221 -10.14 -14.18 -1.07
C GLN A 221 -10.61 -14.25 -2.53
N ALA A 222 -10.42 -13.22 -3.35
CA ALA A 222 -10.88 -13.18 -4.74
C ALA A 222 -10.23 -14.26 -5.64
N ASN A 223 -9.03 -14.74 -5.25
CA ASN A 223 -8.35 -15.86 -5.93
C ASN A 223 -8.81 -17.24 -5.43
N GLN A 224 -9.76 -17.32 -4.48
CA GLN A 224 -10.31 -18.59 -4.00
C GLN A 224 -11.45 -19.07 -4.92
N PRO A 225 -11.49 -20.37 -5.28
CA PRO A 225 -12.55 -20.94 -6.13
C PRO A 225 -13.96 -20.69 -5.58
N SER A 226 -14.12 -20.65 -4.26
CA SER A 226 -15.38 -20.36 -3.58
C SER A 226 -15.89 -18.93 -3.78
N TYR A 227 -15.04 -17.99 -4.23
CA TYR A 227 -15.45 -16.63 -4.57
C TYR A 227 -16.17 -16.57 -5.93
N ALA A 228 -15.72 -17.39 -6.90
CA ALA A 228 -16.39 -17.54 -8.19
C ALA A 228 -17.79 -18.15 -8.06
N GLU A 229 -18.01 -19.00 -7.06
CA GLU A 229 -19.33 -19.58 -6.77
C GLU A 229 -20.34 -18.55 -6.22
N ARG A 230 -19.88 -17.47 -5.56
CA ARG A 230 -20.77 -16.40 -5.05
C ARG A 230 -21.29 -15.45 -6.13
N ILE A 231 -20.65 -15.41 -7.30
CA ILE A 231 -21.15 -14.70 -8.48
C ILE A 231 -22.50 -15.28 -8.94
N ASN A 232 -22.85 -16.50 -8.51
CA ASN A 232 -24.14 -17.16 -8.75
C ASN A 232 -25.14 -17.04 -7.58
N GLU A 233 -24.82 -16.32 -6.49
CA GLU A 233 -25.79 -16.07 -5.41
C GLU A 233 -26.93 -15.15 -5.89
N LYS A 234 -28.17 -15.47 -5.51
CA LYS A 234 -29.38 -14.70 -5.85
C LYS A 234 -29.21 -13.22 -5.46
N GLY A 235 -28.90 -12.37 -6.44
CA GLY A 235 -28.60 -10.95 -6.25
C GLY A 235 -27.46 -10.44 -7.13
N HIS A 236 -26.55 -11.32 -7.56
CA HIS A 236 -25.53 -11.02 -8.55
C HIS A 236 -26.11 -11.11 -9.96
N ARG A 237 -26.20 -9.97 -10.65
CA ARG A 237 -26.89 -9.84 -11.95
C ARG A 237 -25.98 -9.91 -13.18
N ILE A 238 -24.66 -10.03 -13.00
CA ILE A 238 -23.70 -9.99 -14.11
C ILE A 238 -23.14 -11.40 -14.33
N SER A 239 -23.94 -12.24 -14.99
CA SER A 239 -23.53 -13.60 -15.40
C SER A 239 -23.07 -13.65 -16.86
N THR A 240 -23.42 -12.65 -17.67
CA THR A 240 -23.10 -12.55 -19.09
C THR A 240 -22.77 -11.11 -19.45
N LEU A 241 -21.70 -10.90 -20.22
CA LEU A 241 -21.33 -9.59 -20.76
C LEU A 241 -22.02 -9.38 -22.11
N THR A 242 -22.74 -8.27 -22.23
CA THR A 242 -23.49 -7.93 -23.45
C THR A 242 -22.83 -6.73 -24.12
N TYR A 243 -22.32 -6.93 -25.34
CA TYR A 243 -21.72 -5.83 -26.10
C TYR A 243 -22.77 -5.13 -26.97
N PRO A 244 -22.78 -3.79 -26.99
CA PRO A 244 -23.81 -3.07 -27.70
C PRO A 244 -23.66 -3.21 -29.23
N GLY A 245 -24.79 -3.40 -29.91
CA GLY A 245 -24.90 -3.40 -31.37
C GLY A 245 -25.36 -2.04 -31.93
N HIS A 246 -25.31 -1.88 -33.25
CA HIS A 246 -25.98 -0.77 -33.93
C HIS A 246 -27.29 -1.22 -34.59
N PRO A 247 -28.32 -0.36 -34.59
CA PRO A 247 -28.41 0.93 -33.90
C PRO A 247 -28.43 0.76 -32.37
N PHE A 248 -27.99 1.78 -31.62
CA PHE A 248 -28.06 1.74 -30.16
C PHE A 248 -29.52 1.83 -29.69
N LEU A 249 -29.85 1.07 -28.64
CA LEU A 249 -31.16 1.16 -28.00
C LEU A 249 -31.30 2.53 -27.30
N PRO A 250 -32.48 3.17 -27.35
CA PRO A 250 -32.71 4.47 -26.71
C PRO A 250 -32.35 4.49 -25.22
N ASP A 251 -32.69 3.41 -24.50
CA ASP A 251 -32.38 3.27 -23.08
C ASP A 251 -30.86 3.26 -22.83
N LEU A 252 -30.09 2.59 -23.70
CA LEU A 252 -28.64 2.56 -23.59
C LEU A 252 -28.04 3.95 -23.87
N CYS A 253 -28.57 4.69 -24.85
CA CYS A 253 -28.14 6.07 -25.10
C CYS A 253 -28.40 6.96 -23.87
N ALA A 254 -29.54 6.80 -23.21
CA ALA A 254 -29.88 7.53 -21.98
C ALA A 254 -28.93 7.19 -20.81
N VAL A 255 -28.49 5.93 -20.72
CA VAL A 255 -27.48 5.50 -19.74
C VAL A 255 -26.10 6.11 -20.08
N ILE A 256 -25.67 6.02 -21.34
CA ILE A 256 -24.37 6.57 -21.79
C ILE A 256 -24.29 8.08 -21.57
N ALA A 257 -25.39 8.81 -21.75
CA ALA A 257 -25.45 10.26 -21.55
C ALA A 257 -25.16 10.71 -20.10
N LYS A 258 -25.20 9.80 -19.13
CA LYS A 258 -24.86 10.09 -17.72
C LYS A 258 -23.37 9.93 -17.41
N LEU A 259 -22.58 9.38 -18.33
CA LEU A 259 -21.16 9.15 -18.14
C LEU A 259 -20.35 10.44 -18.35
N PRO A 260 -19.16 10.55 -17.73
CA PRO A 260 -18.16 11.53 -18.14
C PRO A 260 -17.83 11.36 -19.62
N ALA A 261 -17.56 12.47 -20.33
CA ALA A 261 -17.42 12.50 -21.78
C ALA A 261 -16.44 11.43 -22.32
N GLY A 262 -15.30 11.24 -21.66
CA GLY A 262 -14.32 10.22 -22.02
C GLY A 262 -14.87 8.80 -21.94
N PHE A 263 -15.59 8.44 -20.88
CA PHE A 263 -16.22 7.12 -20.76
C PHE A 263 -17.42 6.95 -21.71
N ALA A 264 -18.16 8.03 -21.98
CA ALA A 264 -19.25 8.02 -22.95
C ALA A 264 -18.74 7.66 -24.36
N GLU A 265 -17.64 8.27 -24.79
CA GLU A 265 -17.00 7.99 -26.09
C GLU A 265 -16.45 6.56 -26.19
N VAL A 266 -15.88 6.04 -25.09
CA VAL A 266 -15.45 4.64 -25.00
C VAL A 266 -16.65 3.68 -25.16
N ALA A 267 -17.78 4.00 -24.52
CA ALA A 267 -19.02 3.22 -24.63
C ALA A 267 -19.60 3.26 -26.05
N LEU A 268 -19.65 4.44 -26.68
CA LEU A 268 -20.10 4.61 -28.07
C LEU A 268 -19.18 3.90 -29.07
N GLY A 269 -17.90 3.71 -28.73
CA GLY A 269 -16.97 2.88 -29.47
C GLY A 269 -17.24 1.37 -29.41
N ARG A 270 -18.30 0.93 -28.69
CA ARG A 270 -18.67 -0.49 -28.47
C ARG A 270 -17.51 -1.35 -27.94
N SER A 271 -16.59 -0.71 -27.23
CA SER A 271 -15.36 -1.34 -26.72
C SER A 271 -15.51 -1.91 -25.30
N ILE A 272 -16.65 -1.67 -24.67
CA ILE A 272 -17.00 -2.14 -23.33
C ILE A 272 -18.45 -2.65 -23.32
N ALA A 273 -18.73 -3.62 -22.44
CA ALA A 273 -20.03 -4.24 -22.27
C ALA A 273 -21.03 -3.30 -21.55
N VAL A 274 -22.32 -3.54 -21.78
CA VAL A 274 -23.44 -2.78 -21.18
C VAL A 274 -23.40 -2.84 -19.65
N GLU A 275 -22.92 -3.93 -19.08
CA GLU A 275 -22.78 -4.11 -17.64
C GLU A 275 -21.67 -3.24 -17.06
N VAL A 276 -20.55 -3.07 -17.78
CA VAL A 276 -19.47 -2.14 -17.43
C VAL A 276 -19.95 -0.68 -17.55
N ILE A 277 -20.69 -0.35 -18.60
CA ILE A 277 -21.32 0.97 -18.79
C ILE A 277 -22.25 1.29 -17.60
N SER A 278 -23.11 0.34 -17.24
CA SER A 278 -24.07 0.50 -16.14
C SER A 278 -23.37 0.66 -14.79
N PHE A 279 -22.26 -0.05 -14.56
CA PHE A 279 -21.42 0.12 -13.39
C PHE A 279 -20.79 1.52 -13.34
N LEU A 280 -20.20 1.97 -14.45
CA LEU A 280 -19.57 3.29 -14.56
C LEU A 280 -20.54 4.43 -14.26
N VAL A 281 -21.81 4.32 -14.68
CA VAL A 281 -22.84 5.32 -14.35
C VAL A 281 -23.07 5.40 -12.84
N LYS A 282 -23.28 4.26 -12.18
CA LYS A 282 -23.49 4.22 -10.72
C LYS A 282 -22.28 4.74 -9.95
N LEU A 283 -21.08 4.39 -10.42
CA LEU A 283 -19.86 4.90 -9.83
C LEU A 283 -19.73 6.42 -10.04
N THR A 284 -20.05 6.94 -11.23
CA THR A 284 -20.05 8.39 -11.51
C THR A 284 -21.01 9.13 -10.58
N GLU A 285 -22.23 8.62 -10.41
CA GLU A 285 -23.22 9.18 -9.47
C GLU A 285 -22.67 9.20 -8.03
N LEU A 286 -22.03 8.11 -7.58
CA LEU A 286 -21.39 8.04 -6.27
C LEU A 286 -20.24 9.05 -6.12
N ILE A 287 -19.34 9.14 -7.10
CA ILE A 287 -18.18 10.03 -7.07
C ILE A 287 -18.62 11.50 -7.06
N ASN A 288 -19.62 11.87 -7.86
CA ASN A 288 -20.16 13.22 -7.85
C ASN A 288 -20.80 13.56 -6.49
N TRP A 289 -21.59 12.65 -5.93
CA TRP A 289 -22.17 12.85 -4.59
C TRP A 289 -21.10 12.98 -3.49
N LEU A 290 -19.98 12.25 -3.62
CA LEU A 290 -18.82 12.36 -2.72
C LEU A 290 -18.02 13.65 -2.91
N ALA A 291 -18.08 14.30 -4.09
CA ALA A 291 -17.52 15.62 -4.32
C ALA A 291 -18.43 16.76 -3.81
N SER A 292 -19.75 16.56 -3.83
CA SER A 292 -20.73 17.58 -3.45
C SER A 292 -20.52 18.12 -2.03
N SER A 293 -20.89 19.39 -1.83
CA SER A 293 -20.89 20.02 -0.50
C SER A 293 -21.86 19.33 0.45
N GLN A 294 -21.73 19.56 1.76
CA GLN A 294 -22.62 18.95 2.74
C GLN A 294 -24.09 19.38 2.51
N GLU A 295 -24.33 20.66 2.20
CA GLU A 295 -25.66 21.20 1.92
C GLU A 295 -26.28 20.59 0.65
N GLU A 296 -25.47 20.37 -0.39
CA GLU A 296 -25.91 19.68 -1.61
C GLU A 296 -26.27 18.21 -1.34
N ARG A 297 -25.53 17.51 -0.48
CA ARG A 297 -25.82 16.09 -0.17
C ARG A 297 -27.11 15.89 0.61
N GLU A 298 -27.55 16.87 1.39
CA GLU A 298 -28.81 16.82 2.12
C GLU A 298 -30.03 16.96 1.18
N THR A 299 -29.83 17.61 0.03
CA THR A 299 -30.89 17.82 -0.97
C THR A 299 -30.90 16.76 -2.07
N GLN A 300 -29.78 16.09 -2.32
CA GLN A 300 -29.66 15.04 -3.32
C GLN A 300 -30.02 13.65 -2.78
N PRO A 301 -30.64 12.78 -3.60
CA PRO A 301 -30.86 11.40 -3.21
C PRO A 301 -29.50 10.71 -3.01
N LYS A 302 -29.36 10.00 -1.89
CA LYS A 302 -28.16 9.21 -1.61
C LYS A 302 -28.03 8.12 -2.67
N PRO A 303 -26.85 7.96 -3.31
CA PRO A 303 -26.61 6.89 -4.26
C PRO A 303 -26.84 5.50 -3.64
N ASP A 304 -27.39 4.58 -4.43
CA ASP A 304 -27.61 3.18 -4.02
C ASP A 304 -26.28 2.43 -3.81
N MET A 305 -25.21 2.88 -4.46
CA MET A 305 -23.89 2.26 -4.39
C MET A 305 -23.04 2.92 -3.31
N THR A 306 -22.35 2.12 -2.49
CA THR A 306 -21.30 2.58 -1.58
C THR A 306 -19.92 2.30 -2.15
N MET A 307 -18.87 2.95 -1.63
CA MET A 307 -17.49 2.70 -2.10
C MET A 307 -17.07 1.24 -1.87
N GLN A 308 -17.46 0.66 -0.73
CA GLN A 308 -17.20 -0.76 -0.44
C GLN A 308 -17.92 -1.67 -1.45
N ARG A 309 -19.17 -1.33 -1.81
CA ARG A 309 -19.92 -2.08 -2.82
C ARG A 309 -19.29 -1.93 -4.20
N ALA A 310 -18.82 -0.74 -4.57
CA ALA A 310 -18.12 -0.50 -5.83
C ALA A 310 -16.85 -1.35 -5.94
N ILE A 311 -16.03 -1.37 -4.88
CA ILE A 311 -14.81 -2.20 -4.80
C ILE A 311 -15.15 -3.68 -4.97
N TYR A 312 -16.18 -4.15 -4.27
CA TYR A 312 -16.65 -5.53 -4.36
C TYR A 312 -17.17 -5.89 -5.75
N ASP A 313 -18.02 -5.03 -6.34
CA ASP A 313 -18.58 -5.24 -7.69
C ASP A 313 -17.47 -5.26 -8.76
N LEU A 314 -16.44 -4.42 -8.63
CA LEU A 314 -15.26 -4.43 -9.51
C LEU A 314 -14.46 -5.73 -9.42
N GLN A 315 -14.31 -6.29 -8.21
CA GLN A 315 -13.67 -7.61 -8.06
C GLN A 315 -14.46 -8.70 -8.76
N CYS A 316 -15.80 -8.69 -8.60
CA CYS A 316 -16.68 -9.64 -9.27
C CYS A 316 -16.61 -9.47 -10.81
N LEU A 317 -16.61 -8.23 -11.29
CA LEU A 317 -16.44 -7.92 -12.72
C LEU A 317 -15.10 -8.43 -13.26
N SER A 318 -14.01 -8.23 -12.50
CA SER A 318 -12.68 -8.72 -12.87
C SER A 318 -12.53 -10.24 -12.88
N ALA A 319 -13.49 -10.99 -12.31
CA ALA A 319 -13.53 -12.45 -12.41
C ALA A 319 -14.22 -12.94 -13.71
N LEU A 320 -14.84 -12.05 -14.48
CA LEU A 320 -15.45 -12.38 -15.77
C LEU A 320 -14.41 -12.38 -16.90
N GLN A 321 -14.77 -12.96 -18.04
CA GLN A 321 -13.96 -12.92 -19.26
C GLN A 321 -14.09 -11.54 -19.94
N LEU A 322 -13.34 -10.57 -19.42
CA LEU A 322 -13.27 -9.22 -19.94
C LEU A 322 -12.37 -9.15 -21.19
N THR A 323 -12.66 -8.20 -22.07
CA THR A 323 -11.68 -7.81 -23.11
C THR A 323 -10.45 -7.15 -22.46
N PRO A 324 -9.29 -7.10 -23.14
CA PRO A 324 -8.09 -6.48 -22.58
C PRO A 324 -8.32 -5.03 -22.13
N ILE A 325 -9.15 -4.26 -22.85
CA ILE A 325 -9.45 -2.88 -22.50
C ILE A 325 -10.34 -2.77 -21.24
N GLU A 326 -11.36 -3.61 -21.13
CA GLU A 326 -12.22 -3.66 -19.94
C GLU A 326 -11.45 -4.14 -18.71
N GLU A 327 -10.51 -5.07 -18.89
CA GLU A 327 -9.64 -5.52 -17.83
C GLU A 327 -8.80 -4.35 -17.29
N GLN A 328 -8.19 -3.54 -18.16
CA GLN A 328 -7.43 -2.35 -17.72
C GLN A 328 -8.33 -1.32 -17.04
N ILE A 329 -9.52 -1.07 -17.59
CA ILE A 329 -10.49 -0.14 -17.00
C ILE A 329 -10.93 -0.62 -15.62
N SER A 330 -11.36 -1.88 -15.47
CA SER A 330 -11.81 -2.45 -14.20
C SER A 330 -10.73 -2.37 -13.12
N ARG A 331 -9.49 -2.73 -13.48
CA ARG A 331 -8.35 -2.68 -12.55
C ARG A 331 -7.98 -1.26 -12.15
N ALA A 332 -8.01 -0.31 -13.09
CA ALA A 332 -7.74 1.09 -12.79
C ALA A 332 -8.84 1.73 -11.94
N LEU A 333 -10.11 1.41 -12.22
CA LEU A 333 -11.25 1.80 -11.36
C LEU A 333 -11.10 1.23 -9.96
N LEU A 334 -10.60 0.00 -9.84
CA LEU A 334 -10.36 -0.65 -8.55
C LEU A 334 -9.24 0.05 -7.77
N ALA A 335 -8.14 0.38 -8.43
CA ALA A 335 -7.06 1.18 -7.85
C ALA A 335 -7.55 2.56 -7.42
N PHE A 336 -8.33 3.24 -8.27
CA PHE A 336 -8.95 4.54 -7.98
C PHE A 336 -9.90 4.47 -6.77
N CYS A 337 -10.80 3.49 -6.72
CA CYS A 337 -11.73 3.32 -5.62
C CYS A 337 -11.01 3.00 -4.30
N LEU A 338 -9.99 2.16 -4.33
CA LEU A 338 -9.14 1.87 -3.18
C LEU A 338 -8.41 3.12 -2.68
N HIS A 339 -7.83 3.90 -3.61
CA HIS A 339 -7.09 5.11 -3.27
C HIS A 339 -8.02 6.15 -2.62
N LEU A 340 -9.15 6.42 -3.26
CA LEU A 340 -10.15 7.33 -2.73
C LEU A 340 -10.74 6.83 -1.41
N TYR A 341 -10.91 5.51 -1.23
CA TYR A 341 -11.35 4.93 0.03
C TYR A 341 -10.35 5.20 1.16
N ASN A 342 -9.05 5.07 0.92
CA ASN A 342 -8.00 5.39 1.89
C ASN A 342 -8.01 6.88 2.29
N GLU A 343 -8.26 7.78 1.34
CA GLU A 343 -8.34 9.23 1.61
C GLU A 343 -9.59 9.63 2.40
N MET A 344 -10.69 8.88 2.27
CA MET A 344 -11.96 9.20 2.94
C MET A 344 -12.19 8.42 4.24
N SER A 345 -11.58 7.25 4.38
CA SER A 345 -11.81 6.28 5.45
C SER A 345 -10.50 5.93 6.14
N PHE A 346 -10.30 4.69 6.56
CA PHE A 346 -9.05 4.29 7.17
C PHE A 346 -7.97 4.04 6.11
N HIS A 347 -6.80 4.67 6.29
CA HIS A 347 -5.62 4.34 5.50
C HIS A 347 -5.17 2.91 5.83
N ILE A 348 -5.17 2.04 4.82
CA ILE A 348 -4.66 0.67 4.91
C ILE A 348 -3.56 0.49 3.88
N PRO A 349 -2.51 -0.31 4.13
CA PRO A 349 -1.51 -0.58 3.09
C PRO A 349 -2.15 -1.28 1.88
N LEU A 350 -2.19 -0.62 0.72
CA LEU A 350 -2.82 -1.09 -0.51
C LEU A 350 -1.85 -1.77 -1.47
N ALA A 351 -0.56 -1.81 -1.19
CA ALA A 351 0.39 -2.42 -2.14
C ALA A 351 0.07 -3.90 -2.43
N ARG A 352 -0.55 -4.63 -1.50
CA ARG A 352 -0.96 -6.01 -1.75
C ARG A 352 -2.05 -6.13 -2.82
N PRO A 353 -3.21 -5.44 -2.69
CA PRO A 353 -4.21 -5.45 -3.77
C PRO A 353 -3.75 -4.71 -5.04
N LEU A 354 -2.88 -3.71 -4.94
CA LEU A 354 -2.44 -2.93 -6.11
C LEU A 354 -1.34 -3.61 -6.94
N ARG A 355 -0.47 -4.42 -6.33
CA ARG A 355 0.67 -5.05 -7.04
C ARG A 355 0.22 -5.91 -8.23
N PRO A 356 -0.77 -6.83 -8.11
CA PRO A 356 -1.27 -7.60 -9.25
C PRO A 356 -1.90 -6.71 -10.33
N LEU A 357 -2.50 -5.59 -9.96
CA LEU A 357 -3.10 -4.64 -10.91
C LEU A 357 -2.01 -4.02 -11.79
N LEU A 358 -0.91 -3.56 -11.18
CA LEU A 358 0.24 -2.99 -11.88
C LEU A 358 0.96 -4.02 -12.78
N GLU A 359 1.16 -5.23 -12.28
CA GLU A 359 1.85 -6.30 -13.02
C GLU A 359 1.08 -6.64 -14.30
N THR A 360 -0.24 -6.76 -14.23
CA THR A 360 -1.07 -7.00 -15.42
C THR A 360 -1.19 -5.79 -16.35
N PHE A 361 -1.20 -4.57 -15.80
CA PHE A 361 -1.17 -3.36 -16.61
C PHE A 361 0.09 -3.32 -17.48
N ASN A 362 1.25 -3.66 -16.90
CA ASN A 362 2.52 -3.73 -17.63
C ASN A 362 2.61 -4.90 -18.63
N ALA A 363 1.84 -5.98 -18.41
CA ALA A 363 1.85 -7.16 -19.28
C ALA A 363 1.11 -6.96 -20.62
N HIS A 364 0.25 -5.94 -20.75
CA HIS A 364 -0.56 -5.68 -21.94
C HIS A 364 -0.14 -4.36 -22.63
N PRO A 365 0.98 -4.33 -23.39
CA PRO A 365 1.49 -3.11 -24.00
C PRO A 365 0.77 -2.70 -25.29
N GLU A 366 -0.26 -3.46 -25.72
CA GLU A 366 -1.00 -3.18 -26.94
C GLU A 366 -1.88 -1.94 -26.77
N ILE A 367 -1.63 -0.94 -27.61
CA ILE A 367 -2.37 0.31 -27.56
C ILE A 367 -3.40 0.31 -28.69
N PRO A 368 -4.69 0.50 -28.36
CA PRO A 368 -5.73 0.60 -29.37
C PRO A 368 -5.50 1.80 -30.29
N ARG A 369 -5.89 1.67 -31.57
CA ARG A 369 -5.82 2.79 -32.53
C ARG A 369 -6.82 3.90 -32.25
N ASN A 370 -7.91 3.59 -31.53
CA ASN A 370 -8.95 4.56 -31.19
C ASN A 370 -8.39 5.60 -30.18
N PRO A 371 -8.41 6.90 -30.50
CA PRO A 371 -7.85 7.93 -29.63
C PRO A 371 -8.52 8.01 -28.25
N TRP A 372 -9.83 7.74 -28.16
CA TRP A 372 -10.54 7.73 -26.86
C TRP A 372 -10.11 6.57 -25.97
N LEU A 373 -9.81 5.41 -26.55
CA LEU A 373 -9.24 4.29 -25.81
C LEU A 373 -7.83 4.61 -25.31
N GLN A 374 -7.02 5.34 -26.08
CA GLN A 374 -5.70 5.78 -25.65
C GLN A 374 -5.79 6.73 -24.46
N ARG A 375 -6.68 7.74 -24.52
CA ARG A 375 -6.92 8.67 -23.41
C ARG A 375 -7.43 7.94 -22.16
N CYS A 376 -8.33 6.97 -22.34
CA CYS A 376 -8.84 6.13 -21.25
C CYS A 376 -7.72 5.31 -20.59
N LEU A 377 -6.88 4.63 -21.37
CA LEU A 377 -5.72 3.89 -20.85
C LEU A 377 -4.71 4.80 -20.14
N TYR A 378 -4.55 6.03 -20.61
CA TYR A 378 -3.69 7.01 -19.97
C TYR A 378 -4.23 7.46 -18.61
N TRP A 379 -5.53 7.78 -18.53
CA TRP A 379 -6.21 7.98 -17.24
C TRP A 379 -6.01 6.77 -16.32
N CYS A 380 -6.22 5.55 -16.84
CA CYS A 380 -6.03 4.31 -16.08
C CYS A 380 -4.59 4.20 -15.52
N SER A 381 -3.59 4.60 -16.30
CA SER A 381 -2.19 4.51 -15.91
C SER A 381 -1.82 5.49 -14.80
N ILE A 382 -2.33 6.72 -14.85
CA ILE A 382 -2.07 7.74 -13.81
C ILE A 382 -2.74 7.33 -12.51
N VAL A 383 -4.03 6.96 -12.54
CA VAL A 383 -4.74 6.61 -11.30
C VAL A 383 -4.15 5.37 -10.62
N THR A 384 -3.71 4.39 -11.42
CA THR A 384 -3.08 3.18 -10.88
C THR A 384 -1.67 3.46 -10.34
N ALA A 385 -0.87 4.25 -11.06
CA ALA A 385 0.47 4.62 -10.63
C ALA A 385 0.43 5.50 -9.37
N SER A 386 -0.46 6.49 -9.32
CA SER A 386 -0.63 7.34 -8.15
C SER A 386 -1.07 6.55 -6.92
N ALA A 387 -2.06 5.65 -7.05
CA ALA A 387 -2.49 4.79 -5.95
C ALA A 387 -1.36 3.92 -5.38
N TRP A 388 -0.41 3.51 -6.25
CA TRP A 388 0.78 2.78 -5.83
C TRP A 388 1.82 3.66 -5.16
N ASP A 389 2.09 4.85 -5.72
CA ASP A 389 3.14 5.76 -5.25
C ASP A 389 2.88 6.28 -3.83
N THR A 390 1.63 6.26 -3.37
CA THR A 390 1.25 6.59 -1.99
C THR A 390 1.50 5.48 -0.98
N GLN A 391 1.87 4.26 -1.43
CA GLN A 391 2.05 3.11 -0.52
C GLN A 391 3.43 3.10 0.15
N ILE A 392 3.44 2.78 1.45
CA ILE A 392 4.66 2.77 2.29
C ILE A 392 5.68 1.70 1.85
N ASP A 393 5.19 0.62 1.24
CA ASP A 393 5.97 -0.49 0.71
C ASP A 393 6.13 -0.47 -0.83
N ALA A 394 5.76 0.64 -1.47
CA ALA A 394 6.06 0.85 -2.88
C ALA A 394 7.57 0.95 -3.09
N SER A 395 8.15 0.00 -3.84
CA SER A 395 9.54 0.12 -4.25
C SER A 395 9.66 1.20 -5.35
N PRO A 396 10.63 2.13 -5.26
CA PRO A 396 10.84 3.19 -6.26
C PRO A 396 11.14 2.68 -7.68
N GLU A 397 11.46 1.39 -7.82
CA GLU A 397 11.84 0.79 -9.10
C GLU A 397 10.63 0.28 -9.90
N ARG A 398 9.41 0.32 -9.34
CA ARG A 398 8.19 -0.25 -9.96
C ARG A 398 7.26 0.77 -10.62
N HIS A 399 7.67 2.03 -10.77
CA HIS A 399 6.91 3.11 -11.44
C HIS A 399 6.75 2.94 -12.98
N VAL A 400 6.83 1.72 -13.51
CA VAL A 400 6.94 1.42 -14.94
C VAL A 400 5.63 1.70 -15.71
N VAL A 401 4.48 1.65 -15.03
CA VAL A 401 3.16 1.78 -15.65
C VAL A 401 3.02 3.08 -16.43
N LEU A 402 3.36 4.21 -15.80
CA LEU A 402 3.19 5.53 -16.41
C LEU A 402 4.30 5.84 -17.44
N ASP A 403 5.49 5.28 -17.26
CA ASP A 403 6.65 5.52 -18.13
C ASP A 403 6.42 5.01 -19.57
N SER A 404 5.64 3.92 -19.74
CA SER A 404 5.31 3.34 -21.05
C SER A 404 4.33 4.19 -21.88
N LEU A 405 3.36 4.84 -21.22
CA LEU A 405 2.25 5.56 -21.86
C LEU A 405 2.50 7.07 -22.01
N ILE A 406 3.31 7.70 -21.14
CA ILE A 406 3.75 9.12 -21.29
C ILE A 406 4.48 9.39 -22.61
N ASN A 407 5.01 8.35 -23.26
CA ASN A 407 5.68 8.50 -24.55
C ASN A 407 4.73 8.51 -25.74
N ARG A 408 3.45 8.16 -25.55
CA ARG A 408 2.59 7.74 -26.66
C ARG A 408 1.32 8.58 -26.82
N LEU A 409 1.07 9.54 -25.93
CA LEU A 409 0.04 10.59 -26.11
C LEU A 409 0.71 11.95 -26.39
N PRO A 410 0.63 12.46 -27.63
CA PRO A 410 1.24 13.74 -27.99
C PRO A 410 0.48 14.94 -27.42
N GLU A 411 -0.76 14.77 -26.99
CA GLU A 411 -1.61 15.84 -26.44
C GLU A 411 -1.29 16.12 -24.96
N ALA A 412 -0.77 15.16 -24.20
CA ALA A 412 -0.48 15.28 -22.77
C ALA A 412 0.98 15.74 -22.53
N THR A 413 1.33 16.94 -23.00
CA THR A 413 2.72 17.44 -22.93
C THR A 413 3.03 18.23 -21.66
N SER A 414 2.02 18.90 -21.14
CA SER A 414 2.04 19.66 -19.88
C SER A 414 1.11 19.02 -18.85
N TRP A 415 1.20 19.46 -17.60
CA TRP A 415 0.26 19.01 -16.58
C TRP A 415 -1.13 19.58 -16.87
N GLU A 416 -1.21 20.82 -17.33
CA GLU A 416 -2.45 21.51 -17.67
C GLU A 416 -3.24 20.74 -18.74
N ASP A 417 -2.59 20.32 -19.83
CA ASP A 417 -3.21 19.49 -20.87
C ASP A 417 -3.64 18.11 -20.31
N THR A 418 -2.81 17.56 -19.42
CA THR A 418 -3.07 16.26 -18.80
C THR A 418 -4.28 16.33 -17.87
N GLU A 419 -4.38 17.37 -17.05
CA GLU A 419 -5.49 17.62 -16.15
C GLU A 419 -6.80 17.80 -16.92
N GLU A 420 -6.81 18.63 -17.97
CA GLU A 420 -7.99 18.81 -18.83
C GLU A 420 -8.46 17.47 -19.42
N MET A 421 -7.52 16.66 -19.90
CA MET A 421 -7.83 15.32 -20.42
C MET A 421 -8.35 14.38 -19.33
N MET A 422 -7.75 14.36 -18.14
CA MET A 422 -8.19 13.51 -17.03
C MET A 422 -9.59 13.90 -16.54
N ARG A 423 -9.94 15.18 -16.56
CA ARG A 423 -11.28 15.69 -16.21
C ARG A 423 -12.39 15.20 -17.13
N MET A 424 -12.06 14.67 -18.32
CA MET A 424 -13.04 13.99 -19.18
C MET A 424 -13.49 12.62 -18.63
N PHE A 425 -12.78 12.06 -17.65
CA PHE A 425 -13.09 10.79 -17.00
C PHE A 425 -13.55 11.02 -15.55
N LEU A 426 -13.35 10.06 -14.64
CA LEU A 426 -13.61 10.27 -13.22
C LEU A 426 -12.50 11.15 -12.63
N TRP A 427 -12.90 12.28 -12.04
CA TRP A 427 -12.02 13.27 -11.45
C TRP A 427 -12.40 13.55 -9.99
N GLN A 428 -11.39 13.70 -9.13
CA GLN A 428 -11.55 14.13 -7.75
C GLN A 428 -10.43 15.07 -7.36
N ASP A 429 -10.79 16.30 -6.96
CA ASP A 429 -9.80 17.34 -6.65
C ASP A 429 -8.85 16.93 -5.50
N ARG A 430 -9.32 16.07 -4.58
CA ARG A 430 -8.51 15.55 -3.47
C ARG A 430 -7.30 14.71 -3.92
N LEU A 431 -7.37 14.11 -5.10
CA LEU A 431 -6.31 13.27 -5.66
C LEU A 431 -5.47 14.02 -6.69
N ALA A 432 -5.86 15.24 -7.07
CA ALA A 432 -5.25 16.00 -8.15
C ALA A 432 -3.75 16.28 -7.90
N ASP A 433 -3.41 16.70 -6.68
CA ASP A 433 -2.02 16.98 -6.29
C ASP A 433 -1.15 15.72 -6.39
N GLU A 434 -1.67 14.56 -5.98
CA GLU A 434 -0.96 13.29 -6.02
C GLU A 434 -0.79 12.79 -7.46
N TRP A 435 -1.81 13.01 -8.31
CA TRP A 435 -1.74 12.72 -9.74
C TRP A 435 -0.69 13.59 -10.43
N GLU A 436 -0.62 14.89 -10.07
CA GLU A 436 0.39 15.80 -10.60
C GLU A 436 1.80 15.38 -10.19
N VAL A 437 2.01 15.05 -8.91
CA VAL A 437 3.31 14.59 -8.41
C VAL A 437 3.74 13.31 -9.14
N CYS A 438 2.84 12.35 -9.30
CA CYS A 438 3.10 11.11 -10.03
C CYS A 438 3.47 11.39 -11.50
N TRP A 439 2.70 12.25 -12.18
CA TRP A 439 2.95 12.65 -13.57
C TRP A 439 4.29 13.38 -13.73
N ARG A 440 4.61 14.32 -12.84
CA ARG A 440 5.88 15.06 -12.85
C ARG A 440 7.06 14.13 -12.63
N ALA A 441 6.95 13.17 -11.71
CA ALA A 441 7.99 12.18 -11.47
C ALA A 441 8.30 11.35 -12.72
N ALA A 442 7.25 10.85 -13.41
CA ALA A 442 7.41 10.09 -14.63
C ALA A 442 7.95 10.93 -15.80
N SER A 443 7.45 12.16 -15.96
CA SER A 443 7.98 13.14 -16.93
C SER A 443 9.45 13.48 -16.69
N PHE A 444 9.88 13.59 -15.42
CA PHE A 444 11.28 13.81 -15.06
C PHE A 444 12.15 12.60 -15.42
N ARG A 445 11.72 11.38 -15.11
CA ARG A 445 12.42 10.14 -15.50
C ARG A 445 12.64 10.06 -17.01
N LYS A 446 11.61 10.40 -17.81
CA LYS A 446 11.70 10.51 -19.27
C LYS A 446 12.77 11.51 -19.73
N ARG A 447 12.78 12.72 -19.17
CA ARG A 447 13.79 13.74 -19.52
C ARG A 447 15.20 13.25 -19.21
N ARG A 448 15.38 12.55 -18.08
CA ARG A 448 16.68 11.94 -17.71
C ARG A 448 17.08 10.81 -18.67
N GLN A 449 16.16 9.90 -19.01
CA GLN A 449 16.43 8.83 -19.97
C GLN A 449 16.80 9.36 -21.35
N ARG A 450 16.10 10.37 -21.87
CA ARG A 450 16.44 11.02 -23.15
C ARG A 450 17.82 11.68 -23.11
N ARG A 451 18.17 12.36 -22.01
CA ARG A 451 19.50 12.97 -21.83
C ARG A 451 20.61 11.93 -21.74
N GLY A 452 20.40 10.85 -20.99
CA GLY A 452 21.33 9.72 -20.91
C GLY A 452 21.53 9.04 -22.27
N ALA A 453 20.44 8.73 -22.97
CA ALA A 453 20.49 8.14 -24.32
C ALA A 453 21.16 9.06 -25.33
N SER A 454 20.94 10.39 -25.25
CA SER A 454 21.64 11.36 -26.11
C SER A 454 23.13 11.47 -25.81
N GLN A 455 23.56 11.34 -24.55
CA GLN A 455 24.98 11.33 -24.19
C GLN A 455 25.69 10.06 -24.69
N PHE A 456 25.02 8.90 -24.65
CA PHE A 456 25.54 7.68 -25.26
C PHE A 456 25.57 7.76 -26.79
N ALA A 457 24.55 8.33 -27.43
CA ALA A 457 24.54 8.52 -28.89
C ALA A 457 25.62 9.52 -29.36
N SER A 458 25.86 10.60 -28.62
CA SER A 458 26.95 11.54 -28.90
C SER A 458 28.33 10.92 -28.66
N ALA A 459 28.49 10.06 -27.65
CA ALA A 459 29.73 9.30 -27.46
C ALA A 459 29.95 8.30 -28.60
N SER A 460 28.92 7.59 -29.05
CA SER A 460 29.00 6.68 -30.21
C SER A 460 29.36 7.42 -31.51
N HIS A 461 28.86 8.64 -31.72
CA HIS A 461 29.25 9.46 -32.87
C HIS A 461 30.72 9.91 -32.82
N LEU A 462 31.23 10.25 -31.63
CA LEU A 462 32.64 10.59 -31.43
C LEU A 462 33.59 9.39 -31.64
N PHE A 463 33.15 8.17 -31.29
CA PHE A 463 33.93 6.96 -31.58
C PHE A 463 33.90 6.53 -33.06
N ILE A 464 32.86 6.91 -33.82
CA ILE A 464 32.75 6.61 -35.26
C ILE A 464 33.50 7.67 -36.11
N GLU A 465 33.44 8.96 -35.74
CA GLU A 465 34.25 10.00 -36.41
C GLU A 465 35.75 9.88 -36.10
N GLY A 466 36.12 9.37 -34.93
CA GLY A 466 37.51 9.04 -34.60
C GLY A 466 38.10 7.92 -35.47
N ALA A 467 37.28 6.99 -35.95
CA ALA A 467 37.73 5.89 -36.82
C ALA A 467 37.79 6.27 -38.31
N GLN A 468 36.92 7.18 -38.77
CA GLN A 468 36.94 7.65 -40.17
C GLN A 468 38.01 8.71 -40.45
N SER A 469 38.45 9.45 -39.43
CA SER A 469 39.56 10.41 -39.57
C SER A 469 40.95 9.76 -39.57
N SER A 470 41.07 8.47 -39.18
CA SER A 470 42.32 7.71 -39.28
C SER A 470 42.54 6.98 -40.61
N GLU A 471 41.51 6.80 -41.45
CA GLU A 471 41.64 6.06 -42.72
C GLU A 471 41.96 6.95 -43.95
N THR A 472 42.00 8.28 -43.81
CA THR A 472 42.23 9.20 -44.94
C THR A 472 43.58 9.95 -44.92
N SER A 473 44.52 9.61 -44.03
CA SER A 473 45.88 10.20 -44.01
C SER A 473 47.04 9.22 -44.27
N SER A 474 46.77 8.05 -44.86
CA SER A 474 47.79 7.05 -45.17
C SER A 474 47.63 6.48 -46.59
N SER A 475 47.66 7.34 -47.61
CA SER A 475 47.99 6.90 -48.97
C SER A 475 48.49 8.09 -49.80
N ASP A 476 49.70 8.54 -49.52
CA ASP A 476 50.56 9.17 -50.52
C ASP A 476 52.01 9.06 -50.06
N ASP A 477 52.58 7.87 -50.24
CA ASP A 477 54.00 7.73 -50.52
C ASP A 477 54.33 6.32 -51.05
N ARG A 478 54.92 6.29 -52.26
CA ARG A 478 55.71 5.21 -52.89
C ARG A 478 54.95 4.04 -53.57
N ARG A 479 54.73 4.13 -54.88
CA ARG A 479 55.66 3.70 -55.96
C ARG A 479 55.07 3.89 -57.35
#